data_AF-A0A0C2FXE6-F1
#
_entry.id   AF-A0A0C2FXE6-F1
#
_cell.length_a   1.000
_cell.length_b   1.000
_cell.length_c   1.000
_cell.angle_alpha   90.00
_cell.angle_beta   90.00
_cell.angle_gamma   90.00
#
_symmetry.space_group_name_H-M   'P 1'
#
loop_
_entity.id
_entity.type
_entity.pdbx_description
1 polymer ?
#
loop_
_entity_poly.entity_id
_entity_poly.type
_entity_poly.pdbx_seq_one_letter_code
_entity_poly.pdbx_strand_id
1 'polypeptide(L)'
;MDGKETCTVSISDVLKLNSFKQQACLRLTINSTLIANVKIRWKGLYLRCDQETLYFTRSVDLRVIDIKRCPHMGSCLGEKCAAINRSSLIPELAEGNKYRGRTGCMESCGGFGCNFFYLSSGCLFYRIFAMPKSPTVYEVFRCMRWTEEVILEVIVENVKENGTQKYNVQAIPNIPIEIASLQITMTMLTLPPTPKLNSEFITDDQGTAIWSGAITPSLR
;
A
#
# COMPACT_ATOMS: atom_id res chain seq x y z
N MET A 1 -32.68 -15.10 -55.54
CA MET A 1 -32.04 -14.45 -54.38
C MET A 1 -30.74 -15.19 -54.16
N ASP A 2 -29.64 -14.68 -54.71
CA ASP A 2 -28.32 -15.32 -54.65
C ASP A 2 -27.74 -15.21 -53.24
N GLY A 3 -27.71 -16.34 -52.53
CA GLY A 3 -27.01 -16.49 -51.27
C GLY A 3 -25.52 -16.65 -51.53
N LYS A 4 -24.77 -15.55 -51.50
CA LYS A 4 -23.32 -15.59 -51.65
C LYS A 4 -22.69 -16.05 -50.34
N GLU A 5 -22.34 -17.33 -50.25
CA GLU A 5 -21.59 -17.88 -49.11
C GLU A 5 -20.18 -17.28 -49.08
N THR A 6 -19.82 -16.64 -47.96
CA THR A 6 -18.49 -16.04 -47.75
C THR A 6 -17.74 -16.86 -46.71
N CYS A 7 -16.74 -17.63 -47.15
CA CYS A 7 -15.86 -18.38 -46.26
C CYS A 7 -14.71 -17.50 -45.77
N THR A 8 -14.52 -17.44 -44.46
CA THR A 8 -13.36 -16.78 -43.83
C THR A 8 -12.49 -17.84 -43.16
N VAL A 9 -11.17 -17.70 -43.28
CA VAL A 9 -10.19 -18.60 -42.65
C VAL A 9 -9.42 -17.81 -41.62
N SER A 10 -9.46 -18.28 -40.37
CA SER A 10 -8.70 -17.71 -39.26
C SER A 10 -7.59 -18.67 -38.85
N ILE A 11 -6.37 -18.16 -38.66
CA ILE A 11 -5.20 -18.93 -38.23
C ILE A 11 -4.84 -18.47 -36.83
N SER A 12 -4.56 -19.42 -35.94
CA SER A 12 -4.16 -19.17 -34.55
C SER A 12 -2.83 -19.82 -34.27
N ASP A 13 -1.86 -19.05 -33.80
CA ASP A 13 -0.52 -19.51 -33.41
C ASP A 13 -0.19 -19.11 -31.97
N VAL A 14 0.55 -19.96 -31.27
CA VAL A 14 1.02 -19.70 -29.90
C VAL A 14 2.47 -19.25 -29.92
N LEU A 15 2.71 -18.02 -29.51
CA LEU A 15 4.04 -17.41 -29.43
C LEU A 15 4.59 -17.47 -28.00
N LYS A 16 5.87 -17.80 -27.86
CA LYS A 16 6.58 -17.79 -26.58
C LYS A 16 7.61 -16.67 -26.56
N LEU A 17 7.35 -15.65 -25.75
CA LEU A 17 8.27 -14.55 -25.49
C LEU A 17 8.85 -14.69 -24.08
N ASN A 18 10.08 -14.21 -23.90
CA ASN A 18 10.69 -14.10 -22.57
C ASN A 18 11.64 -12.91 -22.51
N SER A 19 12.29 -12.70 -21.36
CA SER A 19 13.20 -11.58 -21.12
C SER A 19 14.41 -11.55 -22.08
N PHE A 20 14.83 -12.69 -22.62
CA PHE A 20 15.93 -12.79 -23.58
C PHE A 20 15.46 -12.72 -25.04
N LYS A 21 14.33 -13.38 -25.35
CA LYS A 21 13.66 -13.39 -26.64
C LYS A 21 12.39 -12.55 -26.54
N GLN A 22 12.61 -11.23 -26.56
CA GLN A 22 11.54 -10.26 -26.36
C GLN A 22 10.71 -10.00 -27.62
N GLN A 23 11.08 -10.54 -28.78
CA GLN A 23 10.40 -10.26 -30.04
C GLN A 23 10.05 -11.56 -30.78
N ALA A 24 8.82 -11.64 -31.25
CA ALA A 24 8.34 -12.64 -32.19
C ALA A 24 7.98 -11.95 -33.51
N CYS A 25 8.30 -12.61 -34.62
CA CYS A 25 7.97 -12.12 -35.96
C CYS A 25 7.15 -13.17 -36.68
N LEU A 26 5.95 -12.80 -37.12
CA LEU A 26 5.07 -13.62 -37.93
C LEU A 26 5.10 -13.09 -39.36
N ARG A 27 5.18 -14.01 -40.32
CA ARG A 27 5.14 -13.71 -41.74
C ARG A 27 3.86 -14.30 -42.33
N LEU A 28 2.91 -13.45 -42.71
CA LEU A 28 1.60 -13.86 -43.21
C LEU A 28 1.63 -13.97 -44.74
N THR A 29 1.34 -15.17 -45.27
CA THR A 29 1.37 -15.44 -46.71
C THR A 29 0.06 -16.08 -47.18
N ILE A 30 -0.46 -15.66 -48.35
CA ILE A 30 -1.52 -16.37 -49.09
C ILE A 30 -0.94 -16.82 -50.43
N ASN A 31 -1.11 -18.10 -50.77
CA ASN A 31 -0.60 -18.68 -52.02
C ASN A 31 0.88 -18.32 -52.27
N SER A 32 1.72 -18.50 -51.24
CA SER A 32 3.16 -18.16 -51.25
C SER A 32 3.51 -16.68 -51.43
N THR A 33 2.52 -15.80 -51.50
CA THR A 33 2.70 -14.34 -51.61
C THR A 33 2.63 -13.70 -50.23
N LEU A 34 3.62 -12.89 -49.87
CA LEU A 34 3.66 -12.16 -48.62
C LEU A 34 2.60 -11.05 -48.60
N ILE A 35 1.81 -11.00 -47.53
CA ILE A 35 0.78 -9.96 -47.33
C ILE A 35 1.16 -9.01 -46.22
N ALA A 36 1.64 -9.55 -45.10
CA ALA A 36 2.00 -8.73 -43.95
C ALA A 36 3.11 -9.38 -43.13
N ASN A 37 3.93 -8.54 -42.51
CA ASN A 37 4.81 -8.94 -41.43
C ASN A 37 4.28 -8.36 -40.12
N VAL A 38 4.16 -9.21 -39.10
CA VAL A 38 3.72 -8.78 -37.77
C VAL A 38 4.88 -9.00 -36.81
N LYS A 39 5.32 -7.92 -36.15
CA LYS A 39 6.35 -7.98 -35.10
C LYS A 39 5.68 -7.68 -33.78
N ILE A 40 5.78 -8.60 -32.83
CA ILE A 40 5.26 -8.47 -31.48
C ILE A 40 6.45 -8.41 -30.54
N ARG A 41 6.59 -7.30 -29.82
CA ARG A 41 7.71 -7.05 -28.91
C ARG A 41 7.21 -6.84 -27.49
N TRP A 42 7.73 -7.64 -26.57
CA TRP A 42 7.60 -7.44 -25.13
C TRP A 42 8.39 -6.19 -24.72
N LYS A 43 7.71 -5.19 -24.15
CA LYS A 43 8.34 -3.98 -23.62
C LYS A 43 8.57 -4.05 -22.13
N GLY A 44 7.65 -4.65 -21.39
CA GLY A 44 7.76 -4.73 -19.95
C GLY A 44 6.60 -5.51 -19.33
N LEU A 45 6.81 -5.90 -18.08
CA LEU A 45 5.80 -6.48 -17.22
C LEU A 45 5.63 -5.53 -16.03
N TYR A 46 4.39 -5.15 -15.77
CA TYR A 46 3.98 -4.37 -14.63
C TYR A 46 3.14 -5.27 -13.72
N LEU A 47 3.44 -5.22 -12.43
CA LEU A 47 2.65 -5.89 -11.41
C LEU A 47 1.95 -4.78 -10.64
N ARG A 48 0.62 -4.69 -10.75
CA ARG A 48 -0.16 -3.69 -10.00
C ARG A 48 -0.58 -4.29 -8.67
N CYS A 49 -0.26 -3.59 -7.59
CA CYS A 49 -0.64 -3.96 -6.24
C CYS A 49 -2.14 -3.70 -6.03
N ASP A 50 -2.89 -4.72 -5.62
CA ASP A 50 -4.19 -4.51 -5.01
C ASP A 50 -4.01 -4.31 -3.50
N GLN A 51 -4.10 -3.05 -3.09
CA GLN A 51 -3.70 -2.56 -1.78
C GLN A 51 -4.74 -2.88 -0.70
N GLU A 52 -4.27 -3.41 0.43
CA GLU A 52 -5.02 -3.53 1.68
C GLU A 52 -4.30 -2.75 2.79
N THR A 53 -4.96 -1.70 3.27
CA THR A 53 -4.48 -0.89 4.39
C THR A 53 -4.44 -1.70 5.68
N LEU A 54 -3.29 -1.70 6.36
CA LEU A 54 -3.14 -2.33 7.67
C LEU A 54 -3.41 -1.34 8.80
N TYR A 55 -2.69 -0.21 8.82
CA TYR A 55 -2.85 0.83 9.83
C TYR A 55 -2.18 2.14 9.38
N PHE A 56 -2.56 3.23 10.04
CA PHE A 56 -1.92 4.52 9.88
C PHE A 56 -0.99 4.82 11.04
N THR A 57 0.16 5.40 10.74
CA THR A 57 1.17 5.80 11.73
C THR A 57 1.71 7.19 11.43
N ARG A 58 2.47 7.77 12.36
CA ARG A 58 3.16 9.04 12.16
C ARG A 58 4.39 9.13 13.05
N SER A 59 5.31 10.00 12.68
CA SER A 59 6.49 10.28 13.51
C SER A 59 6.09 11.07 14.76
N VAL A 60 6.47 10.58 15.94
CA VAL A 60 6.11 11.17 17.24
C VAL A 60 7.31 11.23 18.17
N ASP A 61 7.30 12.19 19.10
CA ASP A 61 8.09 12.18 20.32
C ASP A 61 7.21 11.80 21.52
N LEU A 62 7.70 10.91 22.36
CA LEU A 62 7.07 10.62 23.64
C LEU A 62 7.48 11.68 24.66
N ARG A 63 6.51 12.38 25.22
CA ARG A 63 6.69 13.37 26.28
C ARG A 63 5.94 12.97 27.54
N VAL A 64 6.39 13.50 28.67
CA VAL A 64 5.75 13.29 29.98
C VAL A 64 5.47 14.64 30.59
N ILE A 65 4.27 14.79 31.14
CA ILE A 65 3.91 15.89 32.03
C ILE A 65 3.40 15.28 33.33
N ASP A 66 3.82 15.84 34.45
CA ASP A 66 3.41 15.39 35.78
C ASP A 66 3.10 16.58 36.68
N ILE A 67 2.27 16.32 37.68
CA ILE A 67 1.95 17.29 38.71
C ILE A 67 1.57 16.58 40.00
N LYS A 68 2.10 17.11 41.09
CA LYS A 68 1.82 16.66 42.44
C LYS A 68 0.72 17.51 43.06
N ARG A 69 -0.30 16.88 43.63
CA ARG A 69 -1.36 17.53 44.42
C ARG A 69 -1.39 17.00 45.84
N CYS A 70 -1.63 17.90 46.77
CA CYS A 70 -1.88 17.56 48.17
C CYS A 70 -3.18 16.73 48.26
N PRO A 71 -3.37 15.98 49.35
CA PRO A 71 -4.67 15.41 49.67
C PRO A 71 -5.73 16.53 49.70
N HIS A 72 -6.91 16.22 49.20
CA HIS A 72 -8.06 17.13 49.14
C HIS A 72 -7.88 18.37 48.25
N MET A 73 -6.88 18.37 47.35
CA MET A 73 -6.64 19.47 46.42
C MET A 73 -6.73 19.02 44.96
N GLY A 74 -7.37 19.85 44.14
CA GLY A 74 -7.53 19.57 42.71
C GLY A 74 -8.23 18.23 42.48
N SER A 75 -7.66 17.41 41.59
CA SER A 75 -8.15 16.06 41.28
C SER A 75 -7.79 15.02 42.35
N CYS A 76 -7.04 15.37 43.40
CA CYS A 76 -6.66 14.44 44.47
C CYS A 76 -7.74 14.37 45.57
N LEU A 77 -8.91 13.84 45.22
CA LEU A 77 -10.10 13.74 46.07
C LEU A 77 -10.59 12.29 46.18
N GLY A 78 -11.33 11.97 47.24
CA GLY A 78 -11.94 10.64 47.44
C GLY A 78 -10.92 9.49 47.41
N GLU A 79 -11.11 8.56 46.48
CA GLU A 79 -10.25 7.38 46.25
C GLU A 79 -8.90 7.70 45.57
N LYS A 80 -8.58 8.98 45.33
CA LYS A 80 -7.27 9.46 44.85
C LYS A 80 -6.79 8.71 43.59
N CYS A 81 -5.62 8.07 43.65
CA CYS A 81 -5.03 7.34 42.55
C CYS A 81 -5.82 6.08 42.16
N ALA A 82 -6.57 5.48 43.10
CA ALA A 82 -7.37 4.28 42.80
C ALA A 82 -8.53 4.59 41.83
N ALA A 83 -8.97 5.85 41.76
CA ALA A 83 -9.97 6.30 40.78
C ALA A 83 -9.39 6.61 39.39
N ILE A 84 -8.07 6.66 39.23
CA ILE A 84 -7.42 7.05 37.97
C ILE A 84 -7.15 5.83 37.10
N ASN A 85 -7.58 5.89 35.85
CA ASN A 85 -7.30 4.90 34.83
C ASN A 85 -6.43 5.49 33.69
N ARG A 86 -6.02 4.60 32.77
CA ARG A 86 -5.12 4.96 31.65
C ARG A 86 -5.68 6.01 30.69
N SER A 87 -6.99 6.16 30.64
CA SER A 87 -7.71 7.09 29.76
C SER A 87 -8.21 8.33 30.50
N SER A 88 -8.04 8.42 31.82
CA SER A 88 -8.48 9.56 32.63
C SER A 88 -7.82 10.84 32.14
N LEU A 89 -8.62 11.88 31.90
CA LEU A 89 -8.15 13.21 31.53
C LEU A 89 -8.18 14.10 32.77
N ILE A 90 -7.01 14.33 33.34
CA ILE A 90 -6.83 15.10 34.58
C ILE A 90 -6.67 16.58 34.18
N PRO A 91 -7.51 17.51 34.70
CA PRO A 91 -7.44 18.93 34.35
C PRO A 91 -6.05 19.54 34.53
N GLU A 92 -5.31 19.11 35.55
CA GLU A 92 -3.94 19.56 35.80
C GLU A 92 -2.93 19.14 34.72
N LEU A 93 -3.26 18.16 33.89
CA LEU A 93 -2.43 17.65 32.79
C LEU A 93 -2.98 18.12 31.42
N ALA A 94 -3.67 19.26 31.39
CA ALA A 94 -4.37 19.77 30.20
C ALA A 94 -3.50 19.85 28.93
N GLU A 95 -2.21 20.17 29.06
CA GLU A 95 -1.27 20.18 27.93
C GLU A 95 -1.15 18.80 27.26
N GLY A 96 -0.94 17.76 28.06
CA GLY A 96 -0.83 16.38 27.56
C GLY A 96 -2.16 15.79 27.12
N ASN A 97 -3.29 16.28 27.63
CA ASN A 97 -4.63 15.81 27.25
C ASN A 97 -4.98 16.11 25.79
N LYS A 98 -4.29 17.07 25.15
CA LYS A 98 -4.43 17.38 23.72
C LYS A 98 -3.93 16.26 22.80
N TYR A 99 -3.11 15.36 23.33
CA TYR A 99 -2.43 14.32 22.57
C TYR A 99 -2.85 12.92 23.02
N ARG A 100 -2.72 11.96 22.11
CA ARG A 100 -2.90 10.53 22.42
C ARG A 100 -1.83 10.10 23.43
N GLY A 101 -2.25 9.51 24.53
CA GLY A 101 -1.37 9.18 25.64
C GLY A 101 -2.07 8.38 26.72
N ARG A 102 -1.31 7.99 27.74
CA ARG A 102 -1.79 7.24 28.90
C ARG A 102 -1.54 8.05 30.16
N THR A 103 -2.57 8.15 30.97
CA THR A 103 -2.50 8.78 32.28
C THR A 103 -2.19 7.72 33.35
N GLY A 104 -1.44 8.11 34.36
CA GLY A 104 -1.19 7.31 35.54
C GLY A 104 -1.23 8.18 36.80
N CYS A 105 -1.32 7.51 37.94
CA CYS A 105 -1.26 8.13 39.25
C CYS A 105 -0.46 7.24 40.19
N MET A 106 0.38 7.87 40.99
CA MET A 106 1.13 7.22 42.05
C MET A 106 0.96 8.02 43.34
N GLU A 107 0.70 7.32 44.43
CA GLU A 107 0.60 7.97 45.73
C GLU A 107 1.96 8.52 46.15
N SER A 108 1.96 9.74 46.65
CA SER A 108 3.18 10.41 47.13
C SER A 108 3.03 10.76 48.61
N CYS A 109 4.18 10.99 49.27
CA CYS A 109 4.21 11.39 50.68
C CYS A 109 3.33 12.62 50.98
N GLY A 110 2.66 12.55 52.13
CA GLY A 110 1.91 13.64 52.77
C GLY A 110 2.69 14.30 53.91
N GLY A 111 2.03 15.24 54.60
CA GLY A 111 2.51 15.86 55.82
C GLY A 111 3.54 16.97 55.63
N PHE A 112 3.88 17.65 56.74
CA PHE A 112 4.74 18.82 56.75
C PHE A 112 6.14 18.53 56.18
N GLY A 113 6.64 17.31 56.36
CA GLY A 113 7.92 16.86 55.78
C GLY A 113 7.92 16.81 54.24
N CYS A 114 6.75 16.83 53.61
CA CYS A 114 6.58 16.89 52.15
C CYS A 114 5.88 18.18 51.68
N ASN A 115 5.99 19.26 52.47
CA ASN A 115 5.38 20.58 52.22
C ASN A 115 3.85 20.56 52.13
N PHE A 116 3.19 19.64 52.82
CA PHE A 116 1.73 19.54 52.86
C PHE A 116 1.17 19.62 54.27
N PHE A 117 0.02 20.27 54.42
CA PHE A 117 -0.65 20.37 55.72
C PHE A 117 -1.31 19.05 56.16
N TYR A 118 -1.79 18.26 55.19
CA TYR A 118 -2.50 17.00 55.45
C TYR A 118 -1.53 15.81 55.57
N LEU A 119 -1.69 14.98 56.61
CA LEU A 119 -0.89 13.77 56.85
C LEU A 119 -1.16 12.63 55.85
N SER A 120 -2.30 12.67 55.15
CA SER A 120 -2.68 11.67 54.14
C SER A 120 -1.77 11.72 52.91
N SER A 121 -1.68 10.64 52.13
CA SER A 121 -0.87 10.60 50.89
C SER A 121 -1.37 11.58 49.82
N GLY A 122 -0.46 12.33 49.20
CA GLY A 122 -0.77 13.15 48.03
C GLY A 122 -0.84 12.32 46.75
N CYS A 123 -1.25 12.95 45.65
CA CYS A 123 -1.35 12.32 44.34
C CYS A 123 -0.30 12.90 43.40
N LEU A 124 0.59 12.06 42.85
CA LEU A 124 1.43 12.42 41.72
C LEU A 124 0.78 11.89 40.45
N PHE A 125 0.13 12.80 39.72
CA PHE A 125 -0.48 12.49 38.44
C PHE A 125 0.56 12.69 37.34
N TYR A 126 0.57 11.79 36.36
CA TYR A 126 1.43 11.95 35.20
C TYR A 126 0.73 11.45 33.93
N ARG A 127 1.14 11.98 32.80
CA ARG A 127 0.66 11.54 31.49
C ARG A 127 1.82 11.43 30.53
N ILE A 128 1.97 10.24 29.95
CA ILE A 128 2.91 9.96 28.87
C ILE A 128 2.12 10.06 27.57
N PHE A 129 2.50 10.96 26.67
CA PHE A 129 1.76 11.23 25.44
C PHE A 129 2.67 11.36 24.23
N ALA A 130 2.12 11.03 23.05
CA ALA A 130 2.81 11.09 21.77
C ALA A 130 2.53 12.42 21.09
N MET A 131 3.54 13.28 21.04
CA MET A 131 3.48 14.57 20.34
C MET A 131 3.95 14.38 18.89
N PRO A 132 3.13 14.70 17.87
CA PRO A 132 3.56 14.59 16.47
C PRO A 132 4.77 15.46 16.15
N LYS A 133 5.79 14.90 15.50
CA LYS A 133 6.93 15.65 14.94
C LYS A 133 6.58 16.37 13.66
N SER A 134 5.67 15.79 12.89
CA SER A 134 5.25 16.25 11.57
C SER A 134 3.73 16.10 11.42
N PRO A 135 3.10 16.89 10.53
CA PRO A 135 1.71 16.67 10.15
C PRO A 135 1.53 15.43 9.25
N THR A 136 2.61 14.93 8.62
CA THR A 136 2.59 13.77 7.73
C THR A 136 2.11 12.51 8.43
N VAL A 137 1.12 11.86 7.82
CA VAL A 137 0.59 10.55 8.22
C VAL A 137 1.06 9.54 7.19
N TYR A 138 1.57 8.42 7.66
CA TYR A 138 1.99 7.32 6.82
C TYR A 138 0.93 6.22 6.86
N GLU A 139 0.61 5.68 5.70
CA GLU A 139 -0.18 4.47 5.57
C GLU A 139 0.76 3.27 5.46
N VAL A 140 0.58 2.28 6.33
CA VAL A 140 1.22 0.98 6.19
C VAL A 140 0.20 0.02 5.58
N PHE A 141 0.57 -0.63 4.49
CA PHE A 141 -0.31 -1.49 3.72
C PHE A 141 0.43 -2.72 3.19
N ARG A 142 -0.33 -3.72 2.74
CA ARG A 142 0.20 -4.87 1.99
C ARG A 142 -0.58 -5.06 0.70
N CYS A 143 -0.01 -5.81 -0.23
CA CYS A 143 -0.68 -6.14 -1.49
C CYS A 143 -1.33 -7.52 -1.35
N MET A 144 -2.66 -7.59 -1.36
CA MET A 144 -3.41 -8.85 -1.26
C MET A 144 -3.23 -9.72 -2.50
N ARG A 145 -3.11 -9.07 -3.64
CA ARG A 145 -2.79 -9.69 -4.93
C ARG A 145 -2.00 -8.71 -5.79
N TRP A 146 -1.31 -9.26 -6.76
CA TRP A 146 -0.61 -8.52 -7.79
C TRP A 146 -1.25 -8.88 -9.12
N THR A 147 -1.82 -7.90 -9.82
CA THR A 147 -2.38 -8.12 -11.16
C THR A 147 -1.30 -7.86 -12.21
N GLU A 148 -1.14 -8.80 -13.12
CA GLU A 148 -0.11 -8.75 -14.14
C GLU A 148 -0.56 -8.02 -15.40
N GLU A 149 0.29 -7.12 -15.87
CA GLU A 149 0.07 -6.36 -17.09
C GLU A 149 1.32 -6.38 -17.95
N VAL A 150 1.23 -6.99 -19.14
CA VAL A 150 2.33 -7.04 -20.09
C VAL A 150 2.13 -5.96 -21.14
N ILE A 151 3.13 -5.10 -21.31
CA ILE A 151 3.13 -4.09 -22.37
C ILE A 151 3.74 -4.72 -23.62
N LEU A 152 2.94 -4.80 -24.67
CA LEU A 152 3.35 -5.28 -25.98
C LEU A 152 3.36 -4.12 -26.98
N GLU A 153 4.43 -4.05 -27.76
CA GLU A 153 4.51 -3.23 -28.96
C GLU A 153 4.26 -4.15 -30.16
N VAL A 154 3.18 -3.88 -30.90
CA VAL A 154 2.80 -4.65 -32.08
C VAL A 154 2.96 -3.77 -33.31
N ILE A 155 3.75 -4.23 -34.27
CA ILE A 155 4.03 -3.54 -35.53
C ILE A 155 3.51 -4.42 -36.66
N VAL A 156 2.59 -3.89 -37.45
CA VAL A 156 2.01 -4.54 -38.62
C VAL A 156 2.50 -3.81 -39.87
N GLU A 157 3.28 -4.50 -40.69
CA GLU A 157 3.82 -4.01 -41.96
C GLU A 157 3.02 -4.68 -43.10
N ASN A 158 2.04 -3.97 -43.66
CA ASN A 158 1.24 -4.46 -44.78
C ASN A 158 1.95 -4.21 -46.11
N VAL A 159 2.23 -5.28 -46.85
CA VAL A 159 2.95 -5.22 -48.13
C VAL A 159 2.09 -4.62 -49.24
N LYS A 160 0.77 -4.85 -49.22
CA LYS A 160 -0.15 -4.35 -50.26
C LYS A 160 -0.40 -2.85 -50.19
N GLU A 161 -0.48 -2.30 -48.98
CA GLU A 161 -0.79 -0.88 -48.73
C GLU A 161 0.47 -0.04 -48.49
N ASN A 162 1.66 -0.67 -48.46
CA ASN A 162 2.93 -0.06 -48.11
C ASN A 162 2.89 0.73 -46.78
N GLY A 163 2.00 0.32 -45.87
CA GLY A 163 1.70 0.98 -44.61
C GLY A 163 2.27 0.21 -43.43
N THR A 164 2.91 0.92 -42.51
CA THR A 164 3.36 0.37 -41.21
C THR A 164 2.49 0.95 -40.11
N GLN A 165 1.80 0.09 -39.37
CA GLN A 165 0.99 0.47 -38.22
C GLN A 165 1.66 -0.02 -36.95
N LYS A 166 1.63 0.81 -35.91
CA LYS A 166 2.28 0.52 -34.62
C LYS A 166 1.28 0.74 -33.48
N TYR A 167 1.17 -0.27 -32.63
CA TYR A 167 0.27 -0.30 -31.50
C TYR A 167 1.04 -0.61 -30.23
N ASN A 168 0.77 0.13 -29.16
CA ASN A 168 1.19 -0.23 -27.81
C ASN A 168 -0.03 -0.72 -27.05
N VAL A 169 -0.05 -1.99 -26.69
CA VAL A 169 -1.21 -2.63 -26.04
C VAL A 169 -0.83 -3.16 -24.66
N GLN A 170 -1.78 -3.09 -23.75
CA GLN A 170 -1.68 -3.66 -22.41
C GLN A 170 -2.39 -5.00 -22.41
N ALA A 171 -1.63 -6.09 -22.31
CA ALA A 171 -2.14 -7.44 -22.27
C ALA A 171 -2.31 -7.92 -20.83
N ILE A 172 -3.55 -8.24 -20.48
CA ILE A 172 -3.95 -8.86 -19.21
C ILE A 172 -4.23 -10.35 -19.49
N PRO A 173 -3.91 -11.27 -18.56
CA PRO A 173 -4.15 -12.69 -18.79
C PRO A 173 -5.61 -12.99 -19.17
N ASN A 174 -5.80 -13.83 -20.19
CA ASN A 174 -7.11 -14.32 -20.66
C ASN A 174 -8.09 -13.25 -21.19
N ILE A 175 -7.62 -12.04 -21.48
CA ILE A 175 -8.44 -11.00 -22.11
C ILE A 175 -7.96 -10.80 -23.56
N PRO A 176 -8.79 -11.10 -24.58
CA PRO A 176 -8.46 -10.85 -25.97
C PRO A 176 -8.40 -9.36 -26.30
N ILE A 177 -7.43 -8.97 -27.11
CA ILE A 177 -7.24 -7.61 -27.61
C ILE A 177 -7.32 -7.65 -29.14
N GLU A 178 -8.25 -6.88 -29.69
CA GLU A 178 -8.39 -6.70 -31.13
C GLU A 178 -7.51 -5.53 -31.59
N ILE A 179 -6.59 -5.79 -32.52
CA ILE A 179 -5.74 -4.77 -33.15
C ILE A 179 -5.60 -5.04 -34.65
N ALA A 180 -5.97 -4.05 -35.46
CA ALA A 180 -6.02 -4.20 -36.92
C ALA A 180 -6.83 -5.45 -37.32
N SER A 181 -6.21 -6.43 -37.97
CA SER A 181 -6.82 -7.72 -38.35
C SER A 181 -6.36 -8.89 -37.47
N LEU A 182 -5.87 -8.61 -36.26
CA LEU A 182 -5.29 -9.58 -35.34
C LEU A 182 -6.02 -9.55 -34.01
N GLN A 183 -6.26 -10.73 -33.46
CA GLN A 183 -6.67 -10.92 -32.08
C GLN A 183 -5.50 -11.47 -31.28
N ILE A 184 -5.07 -10.75 -30.25
CA ILE A 184 -3.98 -11.17 -29.37
C ILE A 184 -4.53 -11.43 -27.97
N THR A 185 -4.27 -12.63 -27.46
CA THR A 185 -4.64 -13.02 -26.10
C THR A 185 -3.40 -13.52 -25.37
N MET A 186 -3.12 -12.96 -24.19
CA MET A 186 -2.08 -13.50 -23.32
C MET A 186 -2.64 -14.70 -22.54
N THR A 187 -2.21 -15.91 -22.88
CA THR A 187 -2.73 -17.16 -22.30
C THR A 187 -2.05 -17.55 -20.99
N MET A 188 -0.74 -17.35 -20.89
CA MET A 188 0.03 -17.75 -19.71
C MET A 188 1.21 -16.80 -19.50
N LEU A 189 1.45 -16.48 -18.24
CA LEU A 189 2.62 -15.74 -17.78
C LEU A 189 3.25 -16.51 -16.61
N THR A 190 4.57 -16.68 -16.64
CA THR A 190 5.33 -17.29 -15.55
C THR A 190 6.21 -16.22 -14.90
N LEU A 191 6.03 -16.04 -13.59
CA LEU A 191 6.82 -15.10 -12.80
C LEU A 191 7.93 -15.84 -12.07
N PRO A 192 9.17 -15.31 -12.02
CA PRO A 192 10.18 -15.83 -11.13
C PRO A 192 9.78 -15.59 -9.66
N PRO A 193 10.32 -16.38 -8.71
CA PRO A 193 10.08 -16.16 -7.29
C PRO A 193 10.52 -14.74 -6.89
N THR A 194 9.57 -13.93 -6.44
CA THR A 194 9.74 -12.50 -6.17
C THR A 194 9.32 -12.19 -4.73
N PRO A 195 10.10 -12.59 -3.71
CA PRO A 195 9.71 -12.51 -2.30
C PRO A 195 9.40 -11.09 -1.81
N LYS A 196 9.98 -10.06 -2.45
CA LYS A 196 9.70 -8.66 -2.14
C LYS A 196 8.24 -8.24 -2.38
N LEU A 197 7.50 -8.96 -3.22
CA LEU A 197 6.07 -8.70 -3.45
C LEU A 197 5.20 -9.06 -2.24
N ASN A 198 5.72 -9.87 -1.32
CA ASN A 198 5.05 -10.24 -0.08
C ASN A 198 5.48 -9.37 1.12
N SER A 199 6.16 -8.25 0.86
CA SER A 199 6.54 -7.30 1.90
C SER A 199 5.38 -6.36 2.23
N GLU A 200 5.44 -5.76 3.42
CA GLU A 200 4.62 -4.59 3.74
C GLU A 200 5.25 -3.34 3.13
N PHE A 201 4.43 -2.36 2.84
CA PHE A 201 4.82 -1.08 2.25
C PHE A 201 4.35 0.05 3.14
N ILE A 202 5.06 1.17 3.07
CA ILE A 202 4.69 2.42 3.73
C ILE A 202 4.66 3.55 2.69
N THR A 203 3.62 4.38 2.74
CA THR A 203 3.46 5.52 1.84
C THR A 203 3.02 6.77 2.59
N ASP A 204 3.40 7.94 2.09
CA ASP A 204 2.91 9.27 2.50
C ASP A 204 2.14 9.98 1.38
N ASP A 205 1.60 9.21 0.43
CA ASP A 205 0.97 9.63 -0.82
C ASP A 205 1.92 10.25 -1.86
N GLN A 206 3.15 10.62 -1.49
CA GLN A 206 4.17 11.15 -2.40
C GLN A 206 5.20 10.11 -2.79
N GLY A 207 5.58 9.24 -1.85
CA GLY A 207 6.56 8.19 -2.06
C GLY A 207 6.21 6.91 -1.29
N THR A 208 6.53 5.78 -1.91
CA THR A 208 6.35 4.45 -1.31
C THR A 208 7.70 3.82 -1.01
N ALA A 209 7.83 3.24 0.18
CA ALA A 209 9.00 2.46 0.58
C ALA A 209 8.59 1.08 1.09
N ILE A 210 9.55 0.14 1.13
CA ILE A 210 9.35 -1.14 1.78
C ILE A 210 9.39 -0.94 3.30
N TRP A 211 8.34 -1.40 3.99
CA TRP A 211 8.28 -1.38 5.44
C TRP A 211 8.99 -2.61 6.00
N SER A 212 10.13 -2.38 6.66
CA SER A 212 10.93 -3.43 7.32
C SER A 212 10.67 -3.51 8.83
N GLY A 213 9.55 -2.94 9.30
CA GLY A 213 9.28 -2.77 10.72
C GLY A 213 9.29 -4.09 11.50
N ALA A 214 10.16 -4.17 12.51
CA ALA A 214 10.29 -5.34 13.38
C ALA A 214 9.15 -5.47 14.43
N ILE A 215 8.33 -4.43 14.60
CA ILE A 215 7.33 -4.34 15.66
C ILE A 215 5.99 -3.94 15.06
N THR A 216 5.03 -4.85 15.14
CA THR A 216 3.63 -4.58 14.82
C THR A 216 2.92 -4.03 16.06
N PRO A 217 2.20 -2.90 15.96
CA PRO A 217 1.45 -2.37 17.09
C PRO A 217 0.30 -3.34 17.45
N SER A 218 0.05 -3.54 18.75
CA SER A 218 -1.15 -4.27 19.16
C SER A 218 -2.37 -3.39 18.93
N LEU A 219 -3.10 -3.63 17.83
CA LEU A 219 -4.39 -3.02 17.55
C LEU A 219 -5.44 -3.75 18.41
N ARG A 220 -5.50 -3.43 19.70
CA ARG A 220 -6.47 -4.02 20.64
C ARG A 220 -7.21 -2.95 21.41
#